data_AF-A0A2V6IGT2-F1
#
_entry.id   AF-A0A2V6IGT2-F1
#
_cell.length_a   1.000
_cell.length_b   1.000
_cell.length_c   1.000
_cell.angle_alpha   90.00
_cell.angle_beta   90.00
_cell.angle_gamma   90.00
#
_symmetry.space_group_name_H-M   'P 1'
#
loop_
_entity.id
_entity.type
_entity.pdbx_description
1 polymer ?
#
loop_
_entity_poly.entity_id
_entity_poly.type
_entity_poly.pdbx_seq_one_letter_code
_entity_poly.pdbx_strand_id
1 'polypeptide(L)'
;RLIALAKAGRYLSRKYVRLKIGAVQKRERIAPAYLQRVKDCLRRVIEHAASKKVRIALESRRGYEEIPTERELPGLLDEMGSTQIGYWHDFGHSQIKENLGFVDHAEWLHIIGARAFGSHVQDCVWPAKDHEAPFTGAVDFEKLVPLLPTNCLFVWEMSPNKTAAAIRQSVQTWKERFGE
;
A
#
# COMPACT_ATOMS: atom_id res chain seq x y z
N ARG A 1 14.23 -11.44 3.72
CA ARG A 1 14.74 -12.15 4.92
C ARG A 1 13.66 -12.35 5.99
N LEU A 2 12.93 -11.31 6.39
CA LEU A 2 11.85 -11.42 7.39
C LEU A 2 10.74 -12.39 6.95
N ILE A 3 10.34 -12.33 5.68
CA ILE A 3 9.39 -13.27 5.05
C ILE A 3 9.80 -14.74 5.27
N ALA A 4 11.08 -15.07 5.04
CA ALA A 4 11.58 -16.43 5.21
C ALA A 4 11.55 -16.88 6.69
N LEU A 5 11.86 -15.98 7.62
CA LEU A 5 11.73 -16.27 9.05
C LEU A 5 10.27 -16.47 9.47
N ALA A 6 9.35 -15.64 8.98
CA ALA A 6 7.92 -15.80 9.25
C ALA A 6 7.40 -17.14 8.73
N LYS A 7 7.73 -17.52 7.49
CA LYS A 7 7.37 -18.82 6.90
C LYS A 7 7.93 -20.02 7.67
N ALA A 8 9.09 -19.87 8.30
CA ALA A 8 9.72 -20.91 9.11
C ALA A 8 9.22 -20.95 10.57
N GLY A 9 8.10 -20.30 10.90
CA GLY A 9 7.55 -20.24 12.26
C GLY A 9 8.39 -19.40 13.24
N ARG A 10 9.28 -18.55 12.73
CA ARG A 10 10.20 -17.71 13.53
C ARG A 10 9.78 -16.24 13.60
N TYR A 11 8.50 -15.97 13.36
CA TYR A 11 7.91 -14.65 13.52
C TYR A 11 8.18 -14.12 14.94
N LEU A 12 8.54 -12.85 15.06
CA LEU A 12 8.89 -12.17 16.32
C LEU A 12 10.04 -12.78 17.16
N SER A 13 10.76 -13.79 16.64
CA SER A 13 11.96 -14.29 17.31
C SER A 13 13.02 -13.20 17.47
N ARG A 14 13.95 -13.35 18.42
CA ARG A 14 15.06 -12.40 18.63
C ARG A 14 15.84 -12.08 17.35
N LYS A 15 16.01 -13.05 16.45
CA LYS A 15 16.64 -12.84 15.13
C LYS A 15 15.77 -11.99 14.20
N TYR A 16 14.45 -12.23 14.19
CA TYR A 16 13.49 -11.46 13.40
C TYR A 16 13.51 -9.99 13.81
N VAL A 17 13.32 -9.71 15.10
CA VAL A 17 13.25 -8.34 15.63
C VAL A 17 14.53 -7.58 15.36
N ARG A 18 15.70 -8.18 15.61
CA ARG A 18 17.00 -7.56 15.32
C ARG A 18 17.18 -7.22 13.83
N LEU A 19 16.79 -8.12 12.93
CA LEU A 19 16.88 -7.84 11.48
C LEU A 19 15.93 -6.73 11.05
N LYS A 20 14.72 -6.70 11.62
CA LYS A 20 13.72 -5.67 11.33
C LYS A 20 14.19 -4.30 11.78
N ILE A 21 14.63 -4.16 13.03
CA ILE A 21 15.16 -2.90 13.57
C ILE A 21 16.35 -2.42 12.73
N GLY A 22 17.30 -3.32 12.42
CA GLY A 22 18.45 -2.96 11.58
C GLY A 22 18.07 -2.52 10.16
N ALA A 23 17.01 -3.11 9.58
CA ALA A 23 16.49 -2.68 8.27
C ALA A 23 15.89 -1.27 8.34
N VAL A 24 15.06 -1.00 9.36
CA VAL A 24 14.45 0.32 9.60
C VAL A 24 15.53 1.39 9.76
N GLN A 25 16.48 1.17 10.68
CA GLN A 25 17.58 2.11 10.93
C GLN A 25 18.44 2.38 9.70
N LYS A 26 18.77 1.33 8.93
CA LYS A 26 19.55 1.49 7.70
C LYS A 26 18.81 2.33 6.67
N ARG A 27 17.51 2.06 6.50
CA ARG A 27 16.65 2.74 5.53
C ARG A 27 16.47 4.21 5.92
N GLU A 28 16.08 4.47 7.17
CA GLU A 28 15.84 5.83 7.67
C GLU A 28 17.11 6.71 7.56
N ARG A 29 18.29 6.14 7.83
CA ARG A 29 19.56 6.87 7.69
C ARG A 29 19.81 7.39 6.27
N ILE A 30 19.41 6.65 5.24
CA ILE A 30 19.66 7.04 3.84
C ILE A 30 18.49 7.80 3.21
N ALA A 31 17.30 7.72 3.80
CA ALA A 31 16.07 8.24 3.21
C ALA A 31 16.08 9.73 2.85
N PRO A 32 16.65 10.67 3.64
CA PRO A 32 16.55 12.10 3.34
C PRO A 32 17.05 12.50 1.94
N ALA A 33 18.20 11.94 1.53
CA ALA A 33 18.78 12.25 0.22
C ALA A 33 17.93 11.71 -0.94
N TYR A 34 17.30 10.54 -0.77
CA TYR A 34 16.41 9.98 -1.79
C TYR A 34 15.04 10.66 -1.79
N LEU A 35 14.53 11.06 -0.63
CA LEU A 35 13.27 11.77 -0.52
C LEU A 35 13.37 13.15 -1.20
N GLN A 36 14.50 13.83 -1.07
CA GLN A 36 14.74 15.08 -1.80
C GLN A 36 14.67 14.86 -3.32
N ARG A 37 15.31 13.80 -3.84
CA ARG A 37 15.24 13.47 -5.27
C ARG A 37 13.82 13.16 -5.73
N VAL A 38 13.04 12.45 -4.90
CA VAL A 38 11.61 12.20 -5.16
C VAL A 38 10.85 13.52 -5.27
N LYS A 39 11.05 14.45 -4.33
CA LYS A 39 10.40 15.78 -4.36
C LYS A 39 10.76 16.55 -5.63
N ASP A 40 12.03 16.61 -5.99
CA ASP A 40 12.51 17.35 -7.17
C ASP A 40 11.92 16.79 -8.48
N CYS A 41 11.75 15.47 -8.57
CA CYS A 41 11.07 14.83 -9.69
C CYS A 41 9.55 15.08 -9.66
N LEU A 42 8.91 14.88 -8.51
CA LEU A 42 7.46 15.01 -8.38
C LEU A 42 6.96 16.41 -8.70
N ARG A 43 7.67 17.48 -8.29
CA ARG A 43 7.26 18.85 -8.62
C ARG A 43 7.06 19.06 -10.12
N ARG A 44 8.00 18.59 -10.95
CA ARG A 44 7.91 18.68 -12.42
C ARG A 44 6.78 17.84 -12.99
N VAL A 45 6.55 16.65 -12.44
CA VAL A 45 5.46 15.76 -12.87
C VAL A 45 4.10 16.37 -12.53
N ILE A 46 3.94 16.89 -11.31
CA ILE A 46 2.70 17.53 -10.84
C ILE A 46 2.39 18.76 -11.69
N GLU A 47 3.38 19.63 -11.94
CA GLU A 47 3.21 20.82 -12.79
C GLU A 47 2.72 20.44 -14.19
N HIS A 48 3.34 19.43 -14.82
CA HIS A 48 2.93 18.98 -16.13
C HIS A 48 1.54 18.35 -16.12
N ALA A 49 1.25 17.47 -15.16
CA ALA A 49 -0.04 16.81 -15.03
C ALA A 49 -1.18 17.81 -14.79
N ALA A 50 -0.95 18.85 -13.99
CA ALA A 50 -1.89 19.93 -13.75
C ALA A 50 -2.26 20.67 -15.05
N SER A 51 -1.27 20.94 -15.94
CA SER A 51 -1.53 21.54 -17.26
C SER A 51 -2.43 20.70 -18.15
N LYS A 52 -2.48 19.39 -17.89
CA LYS A 52 -3.30 18.40 -18.62
C LYS A 52 -4.58 18.01 -17.87
N LYS A 53 -4.84 18.61 -16.70
CA LYS A 53 -5.97 18.25 -15.80
C LYS A 53 -5.95 16.77 -15.40
N VAL A 54 -4.76 16.20 -15.22
CA VAL A 54 -4.54 14.83 -14.77
C VAL A 54 -4.12 14.84 -13.30
N ARG A 55 -4.80 14.02 -12.49
CA ARG A 55 -4.42 13.77 -11.09
C ARG A 55 -3.35 12.68 -11.03
N ILE A 56 -2.41 12.83 -10.11
CA ILE A 56 -1.34 11.87 -9.82
C ILE A 56 -1.59 11.28 -8.43
N ALA A 57 -1.38 9.98 -8.26
CA ALA A 57 -1.46 9.34 -6.96
C ALA A 57 -0.18 8.57 -6.67
N LEU A 58 0.30 8.64 -5.42
CA LEU A 58 1.46 7.89 -4.97
C LEU A 58 1.00 6.59 -4.33
N GLU A 59 1.45 5.47 -4.90
CA GLU A 59 1.10 4.14 -4.41
C GLU A 59 1.88 3.74 -3.16
N SER A 60 1.21 3.11 -2.19
CA SER A 60 1.90 2.45 -1.09
C SER A 60 2.79 1.32 -1.58
N ARG A 61 4.06 1.38 -1.18
CA ARG A 61 5.08 0.41 -1.60
C ARG A 61 4.97 -0.91 -0.86
N ARG A 62 5.46 -1.97 -1.50
CA ARG A 62 5.45 -3.34 -0.99
C ARG A 62 6.43 -3.56 0.14
N GLY A 63 7.67 -3.14 -0.07
CA GLY A 63 8.78 -3.24 0.87
C GLY A 63 8.91 -2.01 1.74
N TYR A 64 9.27 -2.20 3.00
CA TYR A 64 9.56 -1.09 3.92
C TYR A 64 10.82 -0.30 3.52
N GLU A 65 11.74 -0.96 2.80
CA GLU A 65 12.95 -0.35 2.26
C GLU A 65 12.70 0.69 1.15
N GLU A 66 11.50 0.70 0.58
CA GLU A 66 11.13 1.58 -0.53
C GLU A 66 10.77 3.01 -0.06
N ILE A 67 10.49 3.90 -1.01
CA ILE A 67 10.22 5.31 -0.75
C ILE A 67 8.99 5.79 -1.56
N PRO A 68 8.13 6.63 -0.97
CA PRO A 68 8.05 7.00 0.45
C PRO A 68 7.55 5.86 1.34
N THR A 69 7.88 5.93 2.64
CA THR A 69 7.25 5.12 3.69
C THR A 69 6.00 5.81 4.23
N GLU A 70 5.23 5.12 5.04
CA GLU A 70 4.04 5.64 5.73
C GLU A 70 4.37 6.83 6.65
N ARG A 71 5.61 6.90 7.15
CA ARG A 71 6.09 8.02 7.98
C ARG A 71 6.37 9.28 7.15
N GLU A 72 6.63 9.13 5.87
CA GLU A 72 7.08 10.23 5.00
C GLU A 72 5.98 10.70 4.05
N LEU A 73 5.10 9.79 3.63
CA LEU A 73 4.09 10.10 2.63
C LEU A 73 3.14 11.24 3.06
N PRO A 74 2.63 11.32 4.30
CA PRO A 74 1.77 12.43 4.71
C PRO A 74 2.49 13.78 4.55
N GLY A 75 3.71 13.90 5.10
CA GLY A 75 4.51 15.12 5.00
C GLY A 75 4.93 15.45 3.56
N LEU A 76 5.17 14.43 2.72
CA LEU A 76 5.42 14.63 1.30
C LEU A 76 4.21 15.22 0.58
N LEU A 77 3.01 14.69 0.84
CA LEU A 77 1.77 15.22 0.25
C LEU A 77 1.47 16.65 0.75
N ASP A 78 1.69 16.91 2.04
CA ASP A 78 1.55 18.25 2.62
C ASP A 78 2.50 19.26 1.96
N GLU A 79 3.77 18.89 1.78
CA GLU A 79 4.77 19.77 1.15
C GLU A 79 4.47 20.04 -0.33
N MET A 80 3.88 19.07 -1.05
CA MET A 80 3.47 19.32 -2.44
C MET A 80 2.27 20.25 -2.54
N GLY A 81 1.45 20.37 -1.49
CA GLY A 81 0.40 21.39 -1.35
C GLY A 81 -0.65 21.43 -2.45
N SER A 82 -0.80 20.36 -3.24
CA SER A 82 -1.60 20.34 -4.46
C SER A 82 -2.72 19.31 -4.37
N THR A 83 -3.94 19.71 -4.73
CA THR A 83 -5.08 18.80 -4.87
C THR A 83 -4.95 17.86 -6.07
N GLN A 84 -3.93 18.08 -6.93
CA GLN A 84 -3.62 17.21 -8.07
C GLN A 84 -2.78 16.00 -7.68
N ILE A 85 -2.23 15.96 -6.46
CA ILE A 85 -1.52 14.79 -5.95
C ILE A 85 -2.27 14.17 -4.77
N GLY A 86 -2.38 12.85 -4.78
CA GLY A 86 -3.04 12.08 -3.73
C GLY A 86 -2.34 10.76 -3.44
N TYR A 87 -3.07 9.89 -2.78
CA TYR A 87 -2.64 8.55 -2.41
C TYR A 87 -3.30 7.50 -3.30
N TRP A 88 -2.56 6.44 -3.62
CA TRP A 88 -3.10 5.22 -4.23
C TRP A 88 -2.88 4.06 -3.26
N HIS A 89 -3.96 3.49 -2.76
CA HIS A 89 -3.87 2.44 -1.75
C HIS A 89 -3.68 1.08 -2.39
N ASP A 90 -2.60 0.39 -2.06
CA ASP A 90 -2.46 -1.02 -2.42
C ASP A 90 -2.72 -1.88 -1.17
N PHE A 91 -3.81 -2.63 -1.22
CA PHE A 91 -4.25 -3.50 -0.13
C PHE A 91 -3.23 -4.62 0.14
N GLY A 92 -2.70 -5.23 -0.92
CA GLY A 92 -1.74 -6.32 -0.82
C GLY A 92 -0.44 -5.85 -0.19
N HIS A 93 0.15 -4.79 -0.72
CA HIS A 93 1.39 -4.19 -0.21
C HIS A 93 1.27 -3.78 1.26
N SER A 94 0.17 -3.12 1.61
CA SER A 94 -0.08 -2.67 2.99
C SER A 94 -0.26 -3.87 3.94
N GLN A 95 -0.96 -4.91 3.50
CA GLN A 95 -1.11 -6.14 4.27
C GLN A 95 0.21 -6.89 4.47
N ILE A 96 1.12 -6.89 3.48
CA ILE A 96 2.46 -7.46 3.66
C ILE A 96 3.21 -6.74 4.78
N LYS A 97 3.13 -5.42 4.82
CA LYS A 97 3.81 -4.63 5.87
C LYS A 97 3.20 -4.89 7.24
N GLU A 98 1.88 -5.02 7.34
CA GLU A 98 1.20 -5.44 8.57
C GLU A 98 1.61 -6.85 9.01
N ASN A 99 1.65 -7.81 8.07
CA ASN A 99 2.07 -9.17 8.35
C ASN A 99 3.52 -9.25 8.88
N LEU A 100 4.36 -8.30 8.47
CA LEU A 100 5.73 -8.16 8.95
C LEU A 100 5.86 -7.19 10.15
N GLY A 101 4.73 -6.69 10.63
CA GLY A 101 4.55 -5.79 11.78
C GLY A 101 5.09 -4.38 11.58
N PHE A 102 5.37 -3.94 10.36
CA PHE A 102 5.91 -2.60 10.10
C PHE A 102 4.89 -1.48 10.30
N VAL A 103 3.62 -1.79 10.03
CA VAL A 103 2.49 -0.87 10.10
C VAL A 103 1.28 -1.62 10.66
N ASP A 104 0.33 -0.90 11.23
CA ASP A 104 -1.05 -1.39 11.32
C ASP A 104 -1.82 -0.85 10.10
N HIS A 105 -2.47 -1.73 9.36
CA HIS A 105 -3.09 -1.40 8.09
C HIS A 105 -4.29 -0.45 8.27
N ALA A 106 -5.09 -0.68 9.31
CA ALA A 106 -6.25 0.16 9.59
C ALA A 106 -5.83 1.52 10.14
N GLU A 107 -4.87 1.57 11.09
CA GLU A 107 -4.33 2.84 11.59
C GLU A 107 -3.72 3.66 10.45
N TRP A 108 -3.02 3.01 9.52
CA TRP A 108 -2.48 3.68 8.34
C TRP A 108 -3.59 4.32 7.49
N LEU A 109 -4.66 3.58 7.18
CA LEU A 109 -5.79 4.13 6.43
C LEU A 109 -6.54 5.23 7.18
N HIS A 110 -6.59 5.23 8.51
CA HIS A 110 -7.14 6.36 9.27
C HIS A 110 -6.34 7.65 9.06
N ILE A 111 -5.02 7.54 8.86
CA ILE A 111 -4.13 8.69 8.64
C ILE A 111 -4.23 9.20 7.20
N ILE A 112 -4.18 8.29 6.22
CA ILE A 112 -3.99 8.65 4.81
C ILE A 112 -5.23 8.51 3.94
N GLY A 113 -6.24 7.74 4.40
CA GLY A 113 -7.38 7.28 3.60
C GLY A 113 -8.12 8.43 2.92
N ALA A 114 -8.35 9.54 3.64
CA ALA A 114 -9.00 10.74 3.10
C ALA A 114 -8.29 11.36 1.87
N ARG A 115 -7.01 11.04 1.65
CA ARG A 115 -6.22 11.51 0.49
C ARG A 115 -6.19 10.51 -0.67
N ALA A 116 -6.83 9.35 -0.54
CA ALA A 116 -6.85 8.32 -1.56
C ALA A 116 -7.70 8.74 -2.77
N PHE A 117 -7.14 8.61 -3.97
CA PHE A 117 -7.92 8.75 -5.22
C PHE A 117 -8.41 7.40 -5.75
N GLY A 118 -7.74 6.33 -5.34
CA GLY A 118 -8.02 4.99 -5.80
C GLY A 118 -7.19 3.96 -5.06
N SER A 119 -7.38 2.71 -5.45
CA SER A 119 -6.71 1.57 -4.86
C SER A 119 -6.49 0.44 -5.85
N HIS A 120 -5.47 -0.35 -5.58
CA HIS A 120 -5.30 -1.68 -6.14
C HIS A 120 -5.95 -2.71 -5.22
N VAL A 121 -7.02 -3.32 -5.71
CA VAL A 121 -7.77 -4.37 -5.02
C VAL A 121 -7.12 -5.71 -5.35
N GLN A 122 -6.45 -6.24 -4.33
CA GLN A 122 -5.79 -7.53 -4.35
C GLN A 122 -5.70 -8.08 -2.94
N ASP A 123 -5.75 -9.40 -2.80
CA ASP A 123 -5.56 -10.06 -1.52
C ASP A 123 -4.09 -10.42 -1.29
N CYS A 124 -3.77 -10.69 -0.03
CA CYS A 124 -2.46 -11.15 0.39
C CYS A 124 -2.59 -12.39 1.27
N VAL A 125 -2.05 -13.52 0.79
CA VAL A 125 -1.86 -14.72 1.62
C VAL A 125 -0.60 -14.56 2.48
N TRP A 126 -0.74 -14.88 3.77
CA TRP A 126 0.32 -14.76 4.75
C TRP A 126 1.62 -15.49 4.32
N PRO A 127 2.80 -14.93 4.60
CA PRO A 127 3.03 -13.57 5.12
C PRO A 127 3.19 -12.51 4.04
N ALA A 128 3.39 -12.88 2.77
CA ALA A 128 3.83 -11.95 1.74
C ALA A 128 3.53 -12.37 0.28
N LYS A 129 2.46 -13.13 0.06
CA LYS A 129 2.00 -13.51 -1.28
C LYS A 129 0.81 -12.62 -1.64
N ASP A 130 1.11 -11.46 -2.22
CA ASP A 130 0.15 -10.52 -2.79
C ASP A 130 -0.32 -11.00 -4.17
N HIS A 131 -1.11 -10.17 -4.85
CA HIS A 131 -1.72 -10.38 -6.17
C HIS A 131 -2.67 -11.58 -6.21
N GLU A 132 -3.20 -11.95 -5.04
CA GLU A 132 -4.20 -12.99 -4.90
C GLU A 132 -5.60 -12.42 -5.16
N ALA A 133 -6.52 -13.30 -5.55
CA ALA A 133 -7.89 -12.89 -5.79
C ALA A 133 -8.51 -12.42 -4.46
N PRO A 134 -9.19 -11.26 -4.40
CA PRO A 134 -9.87 -10.80 -3.19
C PRO A 134 -10.72 -11.88 -2.54
N PHE A 135 -10.68 -11.91 -1.20
CA PHE A 135 -11.36 -12.88 -0.33
C PHE A 135 -10.74 -14.29 -0.33
N THR A 136 -9.46 -14.42 -0.69
CA THR A 136 -8.72 -15.70 -0.65
C THR A 136 -7.47 -15.67 0.23
N GLY A 137 -7.16 -14.52 0.81
CA GLY A 137 -6.02 -14.29 1.69
C GLY A 137 -6.45 -13.73 3.04
N ALA A 138 -5.68 -12.77 3.55
CA ALA A 138 -5.78 -12.25 4.90
C ALA A 138 -6.15 -10.76 4.96
N VAL A 139 -6.42 -10.11 3.83
CA VAL A 139 -6.85 -8.70 3.83
C VAL A 139 -8.28 -8.61 4.40
N ASP A 140 -8.45 -7.83 5.47
CA ASP A 140 -9.76 -7.55 6.07
C ASP A 140 -10.44 -6.38 5.33
N PHE A 141 -10.97 -6.66 4.14
CA PHE A 141 -11.62 -5.63 3.31
C PHE A 141 -12.80 -4.96 4.02
N GLU A 142 -13.56 -5.68 4.84
CA GLU A 142 -14.73 -5.12 5.55
C GLU A 142 -14.31 -4.05 6.56
N LYS A 143 -13.17 -4.24 7.23
CA LYS A 143 -12.61 -3.24 8.13
C LYS A 143 -11.98 -2.06 7.38
N LEU A 144 -11.37 -2.31 6.23
CA LEU A 144 -10.48 -1.34 5.55
C LEU A 144 -11.19 -0.48 4.51
N VAL A 145 -12.10 -1.04 3.71
CA VAL A 145 -12.83 -0.32 2.65
C VAL A 145 -13.59 0.89 3.20
N PRO A 146 -14.29 0.82 4.35
CA PRO A 146 -14.98 1.99 4.92
C PRO A 146 -14.06 3.16 5.32
N LEU A 147 -12.74 2.95 5.39
CA LEU A 147 -11.76 3.99 5.70
C LEU A 147 -11.32 4.77 4.46
N LEU A 148 -11.75 4.34 3.27
CA LEU A 148 -11.49 5.02 2.00
C LEU A 148 -12.63 5.99 1.65
N PRO A 149 -12.37 7.05 0.87
CA PRO A 149 -13.41 7.94 0.38
C PRO A 149 -14.42 7.21 -0.49
N THR A 150 -15.68 7.63 -0.45
CA THR A 150 -16.76 7.04 -1.26
C THR A 150 -16.57 7.21 -2.78
N ASN A 151 -15.67 8.08 -3.20
CA ASN A 151 -15.30 8.30 -4.60
C ASN A 151 -13.95 7.66 -4.97
N CYS A 152 -13.41 6.78 -4.12
CA CYS A 152 -12.18 6.05 -4.38
C CYS A 152 -12.39 5.05 -5.53
N LEU A 153 -11.48 5.04 -6.51
CA LEU A 153 -11.51 4.05 -7.58
C LEU A 153 -10.97 2.70 -7.10
N PHE A 154 -11.70 1.62 -7.35
CA PHE A 154 -11.22 0.25 -7.09
C PHE A 154 -10.73 -0.40 -8.39
N VAL A 155 -9.42 -0.58 -8.52
CA VAL A 155 -8.79 -1.21 -9.69
C VAL A 155 -8.25 -2.58 -9.30
N TRP A 156 -8.66 -3.62 -10.02
CA TRP A 156 -8.29 -4.99 -9.72
C TRP A 156 -6.87 -5.30 -10.22
N GLU A 157 -5.94 -5.62 -9.32
CA GLU A 157 -4.54 -5.92 -9.65
C GLU A 157 -4.15 -7.33 -9.20
N MET A 158 -4.46 -8.33 -10.03
CA MET A 158 -4.19 -9.74 -9.71
C MET A 158 -3.09 -10.30 -10.61
N SER A 159 -2.43 -11.34 -10.12
CA SER A 159 -1.46 -12.09 -10.91
C SER A 159 -2.13 -12.67 -12.18
N PRO A 160 -1.45 -12.69 -13.33
CA PRO A 160 -2.03 -13.15 -14.60
C PRO A 160 -2.45 -14.63 -14.60
N ASN A 161 -2.05 -15.41 -13.57
CA ASN A 161 -2.42 -16.81 -13.43
C ASN A 161 -3.80 -17.05 -12.76
N LYS A 162 -4.57 -16.00 -12.44
CA LYS A 162 -5.93 -16.18 -11.91
C LYS A 162 -6.89 -16.62 -13.01
N THR A 163 -7.72 -17.61 -12.69
CA THR A 163 -8.74 -18.08 -13.62
C THR A 163 -9.86 -17.06 -13.73
N ALA A 164 -10.52 -16.99 -14.89
CA ALA A 164 -11.67 -16.11 -15.08
C ALA A 164 -12.80 -16.40 -14.08
N ALA A 165 -12.96 -17.65 -13.64
CA ALA A 165 -13.93 -18.02 -12.62
C ALA A 165 -13.61 -17.41 -11.26
N ALA A 166 -12.34 -17.47 -10.82
CA ALA A 166 -11.91 -16.86 -9.57
C ALA A 166 -12.11 -15.33 -9.58
N ILE A 167 -11.77 -14.67 -10.69
CA ILE A 167 -11.98 -13.22 -10.84
C ILE A 167 -13.47 -12.87 -10.73
N ARG A 168 -14.35 -13.61 -11.43
CA ARG A 168 -15.81 -13.37 -11.36
C ARG A 168 -16.37 -13.59 -9.96
N GLN A 169 -15.91 -14.64 -9.27
CA GLN A 169 -16.29 -14.91 -7.89
C GLN A 169 -15.92 -13.74 -6.98
N SER A 170 -14.68 -13.25 -7.05
CA SER A 170 -14.25 -12.11 -6.22
C SER A 170 -15.04 -10.85 -6.53
N VAL A 171 -15.30 -10.54 -7.80
CA VAL A 171 -16.13 -9.38 -8.20
C VAL A 171 -17.56 -9.52 -7.68
N GLN A 172 -18.16 -10.72 -7.74
CA GLN A 172 -19.49 -10.96 -7.21
C GLN A 172 -19.54 -10.74 -5.69
N THR A 173 -18.60 -11.32 -4.95
CA THR A 173 -18.52 -11.13 -3.49
C THR A 173 -18.25 -9.67 -3.12
N TRP A 174 -17.45 -8.95 -3.91
CA TRP A 174 -17.24 -7.51 -3.70
C TRP A 174 -18.55 -6.73 -3.82
N LYS A 175 -19.32 -6.98 -4.88
CA LYS A 175 -20.64 -6.38 -5.10
C LYS A 175 -21.61 -6.64 -3.96
N GLU A 176 -21.66 -7.89 -3.49
CA GLU A 176 -22.52 -8.30 -2.38
C GLU A 176 -22.19 -7.58 -1.07
N ARG A 177 -20.91 -7.25 -0.83
CA ARG A 177 -20.46 -6.63 0.43
C ARG A 177 -20.43 -5.10 0.39
N PHE A 178 -20.09 -4.51 -0.76
CA PHE A 178 -19.81 -3.07 -0.86
C PHE A 178 -20.74 -2.31 -1.80
N GLY A 179 -21.60 -3.00 -2.55
CA GLY A 179 -22.63 -2.37 -3.39
C GLY A 179 -22.14 -1.77 -4.72
N GLU A 180 -20.89 -2.06 -5.12
CA GLU A 180 -20.26 -1.64 -6.38
C GLU A 180 -19.88 -2.82 -7.27
#